data_AF-A0A1I7XTE2-F1
#
_entry.id   AF-A0A1I7XTE2-F1
#
_cell.length_a   1.000
_cell.length_b   1.000
_cell.length_c   1.000
_cell.angle_alpha   90.00
_cell.angle_beta   90.00
_cell.angle_gamma   90.00
#
_symmetry.space_group_name_H-M   'P 1'
#
loop_
_entity.id
_entity.type
_entity.pdbx_description
1 polymer ?
#
loop_
_entity_poly.entity_id
_entity_poly.type
_entity_poly.pdbx_seq_one_letter_code
_entity_poly.pdbx_strand_id
1 'polypeptide(L)'
;MAYSYVKLVILSTFLRNCWNILVNNFSRNISGHAHLTDLNLATQLEINNLATSFSGTRPYMAPEIYESVLGLVDGYDARVDWWSLGVTFYEMMRGRTPFEFSSHQTLEQVVLIIRETAVTFPCHWPTDLISFLKELLSINPASRIDSLAALKQHPYTARIDFAWVLARKAAPVFVPCNEGLNCDPMHEIEERILVSTPIHRRRNNPGRGGPESAALREVSQAFIEYCRQDSSENGISIGR
;
A
#
# COMPACT_ATOMS: atom_id res chain seq x y z
N MET A 1 8.62 5.60 21.62
CA MET A 1 7.50 5.07 20.80
C MET A 1 7.91 5.22 19.36
N ALA A 2 8.34 4.15 18.69
CA ALA A 2 8.64 4.20 17.26
C ALA A 2 7.32 4.05 16.48
N TYR A 3 7.11 4.86 15.45
CA TYR A 3 5.98 4.66 14.55
C TYR A 3 6.44 3.72 13.44
N SER A 4 5.74 2.60 13.26
CA SER A 4 5.94 1.77 12.08
C SER A 4 5.18 2.41 10.93
N TYR A 5 5.88 2.87 9.90
CA TYR A 5 5.26 3.34 8.68
C TYR A 5 5.38 2.26 7.61
N VAL A 6 4.25 1.96 6.99
CA VAL A 6 4.19 0.98 5.93
C VAL A 6 4.33 1.77 4.65
N LYS A 7 5.50 1.72 3.98
CA LYS A 7 5.59 2.14 2.58
C LYS A 7 4.49 1.41 1.83
N LEU A 8 3.39 2.11 1.55
CA LEU A 8 2.23 1.53 0.90
C LEU A 8 2.61 1.27 -0.55
N VAL A 9 3.10 0.07 -0.85
CA VAL A 9 2.99 -0.45 -2.20
C VAL A 9 1.53 -0.81 -2.37
N ILE A 10 0.75 0.14 -2.88
CA ILE A 10 -0.52 -0.20 -3.48
C ILE A 10 -0.15 -0.94 -4.75
N LEU A 11 -0.01 -2.27 -4.62
CA LEU A 11 0.10 -3.19 -5.73
C LEU A 11 -1.03 -2.83 -6.69
N SER A 12 -0.70 -2.61 -7.96
CA SER A 12 -1.66 -2.39 -9.04
C SER A 12 -2.75 -3.49 -9.09
N THR A 13 -2.47 -4.66 -8.50
CA THR A 13 -3.41 -5.77 -8.30
C THR A 13 -4.55 -5.44 -7.33
N PHE A 14 -4.32 -4.56 -6.34
CA PHE A 14 -5.33 -4.12 -5.38
C PHE A 14 -6.36 -3.17 -6.01
N LEU A 15 -5.92 -2.35 -6.96
CA LEU A 15 -6.74 -1.37 -7.67
C LEU A 15 -7.72 -2.00 -8.67
N ARG A 16 -7.36 -3.13 -9.30
CA ARG A 16 -8.29 -3.83 -10.22
C ARG A 16 -9.48 -4.46 -9.49
N ASN A 17 -9.30 -4.87 -8.24
CA ASN A 17 -10.33 -5.54 -7.44
C ASN A 17 -11.09 -4.62 -6.48
N CYS A 18 -10.57 -3.41 -6.20
CA CYS A 18 -11.22 -2.42 -5.32
C CYS A 18 -11.93 -1.30 -6.12
N TRP A 19 -12.48 -1.62 -7.29
CA TRP A 19 -13.12 -0.67 -8.23
C TRP A 19 -14.19 0.26 -7.62
N ASN A 20 -14.68 0.04 -6.40
CA ASN A 20 -15.63 0.96 -5.77
C ASN A 20 -15.41 1.09 -4.26
N ILE A 21 -14.61 2.07 -3.85
CA ILE A 21 -14.74 2.64 -2.51
C ILE A 21 -15.45 3.98 -2.67
N LEU A 22 -16.75 3.94 -2.38
CA LEU A 22 -17.68 4.99 -1.95
C LEU A 22 -19.00 4.94 -2.75
N VAL A 23 -20.08 4.57 -2.03
CA VAL A 23 -21.48 5.03 -2.10
C VAL A 23 -22.42 3.93 -1.59
N ASN A 24 -23.12 4.25 -0.50
CA ASN A 24 -24.40 3.74 0.04
C ASN A 24 -24.76 2.23 0.11
N ASN A 25 -24.94 1.82 1.38
CA ASN A 25 -26.07 1.11 2.00
C ASN A 25 -26.49 -0.32 1.57
N PHE A 26 -26.32 -1.21 2.57
CA PHE A 26 -27.15 -2.35 2.99
C PHE A 26 -27.28 -3.57 2.05
N SER A 27 -26.44 -4.61 2.28
CA SER A 27 -26.88 -6.00 2.50
C SER A 27 -25.72 -6.98 2.81
N ARG A 28 -25.96 -7.77 3.86
CA ARG A 28 -25.46 -9.08 4.34
C ARG A 28 -24.31 -9.85 3.63
N ASN A 29 -23.29 -10.15 4.44
CA ASN A 29 -22.55 -11.43 4.59
C ASN A 29 -21.60 -11.94 3.49
N ILE A 30 -20.80 -11.07 2.88
CA ILE A 30 -19.46 -11.40 2.30
C ILE A 30 -18.56 -10.16 2.51
N SER A 31 -17.36 -10.30 3.09
CA SER A 31 -16.55 -9.15 3.50
C SER A 31 -15.78 -8.52 2.32
N GLY A 32 -16.44 -7.67 1.53
CA GLY A 32 -15.83 -6.83 0.48
C GLY A 32 -14.97 -5.66 1.02
N HIS A 33 -14.36 -5.82 2.20
CA HIS A 33 -13.50 -4.79 2.77
C HIS A 33 -12.10 -4.83 2.17
N ALA A 34 -11.56 -3.64 1.89
CA ALA A 34 -10.17 -3.46 1.49
C ALA A 34 -9.21 -3.91 2.61
N HIS A 35 -8.16 -4.65 2.24
CA HIS A 35 -7.08 -5.07 3.13
C HIS A 35 -5.72 -4.68 2.55
N LEU A 36 -4.89 -4.01 3.33
CA LEU A 36 -3.50 -3.79 2.96
C LEU A 36 -2.72 -5.11 3.09
N THR A 37 -1.99 -5.48 2.05
CA THR A 37 -1.12 -6.66 2.01
C THR A 37 0.27 -6.26 1.53
N ASP A 38 1.22 -7.20 1.55
CA ASP A 38 2.58 -7.00 1.06
C ASP A 38 3.35 -5.84 1.76
N LEU A 39 3.77 -6.10 2.99
CA LEU A 39 4.53 -5.14 3.81
C LEU A 39 6.05 -5.20 3.53
N ASN A 40 6.49 -5.69 2.36
CA ASN A 40 7.90 -5.92 2.06
C ASN A 40 8.77 -4.64 2.05
N LEU A 41 8.14 -3.47 1.85
CA LEU A 41 8.83 -2.18 1.91
C LEU A 41 8.56 -1.42 3.22
N ALA A 42 7.76 -1.96 4.14
CA ALA A 42 7.46 -1.31 5.40
C ALA A 42 8.75 -1.04 6.18
N THR A 43 8.87 0.18 6.71
CA THR A 43 10.08 0.63 7.41
C THR A 43 9.67 1.25 8.72
N GLN A 44 10.24 0.76 9.81
CA GLN A 44 10.05 1.39 11.12
C GLN A 44 10.95 2.63 11.21
N LEU A 45 10.35 3.79 11.47
CA LEU A 45 11.09 5.03 11.69
C LEU A 45 11.00 5.44 13.15
N GLU A 46 12.15 5.82 13.71
CA GLU A 46 12.18 6.45 15.02
C GLU A 46 11.62 7.88 14.93
N ILE A 47 11.21 8.41 16.08
CA ILE A 47 10.72 9.79 16.15
C ILE A 47 11.82 10.73 15.66
N ASN A 48 11.47 11.62 14.73
CA ASN A 48 12.37 12.59 14.08
C ASN A 48 13.43 12.01 13.14
N ASN A 49 13.40 10.71 12.84
CA ASN A 49 14.24 10.14 11.78
C ASN A 49 13.51 10.17 10.44
N LEU A 50 14.29 10.39 9.38
CA LEU A 50 13.82 10.38 7.99
C LEU A 50 14.33 9.14 7.26
N ALA A 51 13.50 8.60 6.37
CA ALA A 51 13.91 7.60 5.41
C ALA A 51 14.56 8.26 4.19
N THR A 52 15.52 7.57 3.58
CA THR A 52 16.23 8.01 2.36
C THR A 52 16.26 6.95 1.27
N SER A 53 15.74 5.74 1.55
CA SER A 53 15.80 4.63 0.60
C SER A 53 14.89 4.86 -0.61
N PHE A 54 15.39 4.61 -1.81
CA PHE A 54 14.60 4.71 -3.04
C PHE A 54 13.84 3.40 -3.29
N SER A 55 12.62 3.29 -2.78
CA SER A 55 11.77 2.11 -3.02
C SER A 55 10.29 2.43 -3.01
N GLY A 56 9.52 1.72 -3.84
CA GLY A 56 8.09 1.92 -4.09
C GLY A 56 7.75 1.79 -5.57
N THR A 57 6.50 2.03 -5.93
CA THR A 57 6.02 2.01 -7.32
C THR A 57 5.94 3.43 -7.84
N ARG A 58 6.73 3.76 -8.88
CA ARG A 58 6.96 5.15 -9.34
C ARG A 58 5.70 6.05 -9.42
N PRO A 59 4.56 5.63 -10.00
CA PRO A 59 3.38 6.49 -10.12
C PRO A 59 2.77 6.93 -8.78
N TYR A 60 3.02 6.18 -7.70
CA TYR A 60 2.47 6.42 -6.37
C TYR A 60 3.48 7.07 -5.42
N MET A 61 4.74 7.20 -5.81
CA MET A 61 5.76 7.83 -4.97
C MET A 61 5.51 9.33 -4.85
N ALA A 62 5.66 9.84 -3.62
CA ALA A 62 5.62 11.26 -3.31
C ALA A 62 6.86 11.99 -3.87
N PRO A 63 6.74 13.29 -4.21
CA PRO A 63 7.84 14.08 -4.78
C PRO A 63 9.08 14.07 -3.89
N GLU A 64 8.91 14.14 -2.57
CA GLU A 64 10.02 14.16 -1.61
C GLU A 64 10.88 12.88 -1.60
N ILE A 65 10.36 11.74 -2.09
CA ILE A 65 11.15 10.51 -2.27
C ILE A 65 12.20 10.72 -3.36
N TYR A 66 11.79 11.30 -4.49
CA TYR A 66 12.69 11.60 -5.60
C TYR A 66 13.69 12.70 -5.22
N GLU A 67 13.21 13.73 -4.54
CA GLU A 67 14.02 14.85 -4.05
C GLU A 67 15.08 14.39 -3.05
N SER A 68 14.76 13.41 -2.19
CA SER A 68 15.73 12.81 -1.26
C SER A 68 16.88 12.12 -2.00
N VAL A 69 16.58 11.36 -3.06
CA VAL A 69 17.61 10.69 -3.88
C VAL A 69 18.49 11.69 -4.62
N LEU A 70 17.90 12.80 -5.04
CA LEU A 70 18.60 13.91 -5.70
C LEU A 70 19.39 14.79 -4.72
N GLY A 71 19.32 14.54 -3.41
CA GLY A 71 19.98 15.34 -2.38
C GLY A 71 19.38 16.74 -2.22
N LEU A 72 18.13 16.95 -2.63
CA LEU A 72 17.42 18.23 -2.51
C LEU A 72 16.75 18.38 -1.13
N VAL A 73 16.46 17.26 -0.46
CA VAL A 73 15.92 17.20 0.90
C VAL A 73 16.63 16.07 1.68
N ASP A 74 16.66 16.19 3.00
CA ASP A 74 17.36 15.24 3.88
C ASP A 74 16.70 13.85 3.94
N GLY A 75 15.44 13.74 3.53
CA GLY A 75 14.67 12.51 3.53
C GLY A 75 13.18 12.76 3.55
N TYR A 76 12.42 11.71 3.85
CA TYR A 76 10.96 11.74 3.93
C TYR A 76 10.45 10.91 5.12
N ASP A 77 9.17 11.06 5.44
CA ASP A 77 8.51 10.36 6.54
C ASP A 77 7.18 9.73 6.10
N ALA A 78 6.34 9.37 7.07
CA ALA A 78 5.01 8.82 6.92
C ALA A 78 4.10 9.52 5.90
N ARG A 79 4.32 10.81 5.65
CA ARG A 79 3.48 11.63 4.77
C ARG A 79 3.49 11.13 3.33
N VAL A 80 4.50 10.35 2.93
CA VAL A 80 4.54 9.69 1.62
C VAL A 80 3.41 8.69 1.43
N ASP A 81 2.92 8.06 2.50
CA ASP A 81 1.82 7.08 2.41
C ASP A 81 0.47 7.77 2.17
N TRP A 82 0.29 8.97 2.74
CA TRP A 82 -0.90 9.80 2.48
C TRP A 82 -0.95 10.31 1.04
N TRP A 83 0.21 10.61 0.46
CA TRP A 83 0.31 10.90 -0.98
C TRP A 83 -0.08 9.70 -1.82
N SER A 84 0.49 8.52 -1.54
CA SER A 84 0.14 7.27 -2.24
C SER A 84 -1.36 6.99 -2.16
N LEU A 85 -1.98 7.20 -0.99
CA LEU A 85 -3.43 7.10 -0.82
C LEU A 85 -4.18 8.08 -1.73
N GLY A 86 -3.72 9.33 -1.84
CA GLY A 86 -4.29 10.33 -2.75
C GLY A 86 -4.21 9.92 -4.22
N VAL A 87 -3.05 9.41 -4.65
CA VAL A 87 -2.84 8.91 -6.02
C VAL A 87 -3.79 7.76 -6.32
N THR A 88 -3.86 6.76 -5.43
CA THR A 88 -4.77 5.62 -5.56
C THR A 88 -6.22 6.06 -5.57
N PHE A 89 -6.61 6.97 -4.69
CA PHE A 89 -7.97 7.48 -4.64
C PHE A 89 -8.35 8.16 -5.96
N TYR A 90 -7.48 9.04 -6.46
CA TYR A 90 -7.67 9.68 -7.76
C TYR A 90 -7.79 8.64 -8.89
N GLU A 91 -6.92 7.63 -8.90
CA GLU A 91 -6.92 6.58 -9.90
C GLU A 91 -8.19 5.73 -9.87
N MET A 92 -8.70 5.36 -8.69
CA MET A 92 -9.99 4.66 -8.56
C MET A 92 -11.13 5.48 -9.18
N MET A 93 -11.14 6.80 -8.99
CA MET A 93 -12.19 7.67 -9.50
C MET A 93 -12.05 8.02 -10.99
N ARG A 94 -10.81 8.06 -11.51
CA ARG A 94 -10.52 8.53 -12.87
C ARG A 94 -10.14 7.41 -13.85
N GLY A 95 -9.74 6.25 -13.35
CA GLY A 95 -9.20 5.13 -14.13
C GLY A 95 -7.73 5.29 -14.56
N ARG A 96 -7.04 6.34 -14.10
CA ARG A 96 -5.62 6.61 -14.36
C ARG A 96 -5.00 7.47 -13.26
N THR A 97 -3.69 7.42 -13.11
CA THR A 97 -2.94 8.23 -12.14
C THR A 97 -3.01 9.74 -12.44
N PRO A 98 -2.81 10.62 -11.45
CA PRO A 98 -2.85 12.07 -11.65
C PRO A 98 -1.64 12.59 -12.46
N PHE A 99 -0.53 11.86 -12.42
CA PHE A 99 0.69 12.14 -13.20
C PHE A 99 1.03 10.91 -14.04
N GLU A 100 1.37 11.13 -15.30
CA GLU A 100 1.77 10.10 -16.24
C GLU A 100 3.29 10.16 -16.43
N PHE A 101 3.96 9.03 -16.20
CA PHE A 101 5.41 8.93 -16.31
C PHE A 101 5.82 7.98 -17.43
N SER A 102 6.84 8.37 -18.18
CA SER A 102 7.54 7.47 -19.11
C SER A 102 8.66 6.74 -18.37
N SER A 103 8.94 5.50 -18.75
CA SER A 103 10.05 4.71 -18.20
C SER A 103 11.42 5.38 -18.36
N HIS A 104 11.56 6.23 -19.39
CA HIS A 104 12.80 6.91 -19.75
C HIS A 104 13.01 8.27 -19.06
N GLN A 105 12.03 8.76 -18.29
CA GLN A 105 12.18 10.02 -17.58
C GLN A 105 13.21 9.92 -16.47
N THR A 106 14.07 10.94 -16.37
CA THR A 106 15.02 11.08 -15.26
C THR A 106 14.28 11.49 -13.98
N LEU A 107 14.92 11.36 -12.81
CA LEU A 107 14.30 11.72 -11.54
C LEU A 107 13.96 13.21 -11.48
N GLU A 108 14.84 14.06 -12.03
CA GLU A 108 14.64 15.51 -12.12
C GLU A 108 13.42 15.85 -12.99
N GLN A 109 13.25 15.14 -14.11
CA GLN A 109 12.09 15.30 -14.98
C GLN A 109 10.79 14.88 -14.27
N VAL A 110 10.82 13.78 -13.51
CA VAL A 110 9.67 13.34 -12.71
C VAL A 110 9.27 14.39 -11.69
N VAL A 111 10.22 14.93 -10.93
CA VAL A 111 9.97 16.01 -9.95
C VAL A 111 9.40 17.25 -10.65
N LEU A 112 9.96 17.65 -11.80
CA LEU A 112 9.48 18.78 -12.57
C LEU A 112 8.02 18.57 -13.01
N ILE A 113 7.70 17.40 -13.56
CA ILE A 113 6.34 17.04 -13.97
C ILE A 113 5.38 17.14 -12.80
N ILE A 114 5.72 16.57 -11.66
CA ILE A 114 4.87 16.58 -10.45
C ILE A 114 4.63 18.03 -9.96
N ARG A 115 5.66 18.89 -10.00
CA ARG A 115 5.58 20.27 -9.51
C ARG A 115 4.87 21.23 -10.47
N GLU A 116 5.08 21.07 -11.77
CA GLU A 116 4.57 22.00 -12.80
C GLU A 116 3.21 21.57 -13.37
N THR A 117 2.87 20.29 -13.30
CA THR A 117 1.59 19.79 -13.82
C THR A 117 0.50 19.94 -12.78
N ALA A 118 -0.52 20.74 -13.07
CA ALA A 118 -1.72 20.80 -12.25
C ALA A 118 -2.53 19.50 -12.39
N VAL A 119 -2.88 18.88 -11.26
CA VAL A 119 -3.80 17.73 -11.26
C VAL A 119 -5.15 18.18 -11.83
N THR A 120 -5.61 17.46 -12.85
CA THR A 120 -6.86 17.78 -13.55
C THR A 120 -8.04 17.11 -12.87
N PHE A 121 -9.02 17.89 -12.41
CA PHE A 121 -10.24 17.37 -11.80
C PHE A 121 -11.44 17.60 -12.73
N PRO A 122 -12.25 16.56 -13.02
CA PRO A 122 -13.49 16.74 -13.76
C PRO A 122 -14.45 17.71 -13.07
N CYS A 123 -15.09 18.60 -13.84
CA CYS A 123 -15.98 19.63 -13.30
C CYS A 123 -17.23 19.09 -12.59
N HIS A 124 -17.62 17.84 -12.86
CA HIS A 124 -18.76 17.19 -12.23
C HIS A 124 -18.41 16.55 -10.87
N TRP A 125 -17.14 16.56 -10.47
CA TRP A 125 -16.75 16.05 -9.16
C TRP A 125 -17.18 17.02 -8.05
N PRO A 126 -17.69 16.50 -6.92
CA PRO A 126 -18.02 17.32 -5.76
C PRO A 126 -16.82 18.18 -5.30
N THR A 127 -17.10 19.41 -4.87
CA THR A 127 -16.05 20.36 -4.46
C THR A 127 -15.28 19.89 -3.23
N ASP A 128 -15.95 19.19 -2.30
CA ASP A 128 -15.35 18.57 -1.13
C ASP A 128 -14.44 17.38 -1.50
N LEU A 129 -14.81 16.58 -2.51
CA LEU A 129 -13.91 15.56 -3.06
C LEU A 129 -12.64 16.20 -3.65
N ILE A 130 -12.80 17.26 -4.44
CA ILE A 130 -11.66 17.95 -5.05
C ILE A 130 -10.76 18.56 -3.97
N SER A 131 -11.32 19.20 -2.94
CA SER A 131 -10.51 19.74 -1.83
C SER A 131 -9.77 18.63 -1.09
N PHE A 132 -10.43 17.50 -0.83
CA PHE A 132 -9.83 16.35 -0.17
C PHE A 132 -8.62 15.80 -0.94
N LEU A 133 -8.77 15.61 -2.25
CA LEU A 133 -7.69 15.13 -3.11
C LEU A 133 -6.54 16.14 -3.20
N LYS A 134 -6.83 17.45 -3.19
CA LYS A 134 -5.78 18.48 -3.17
C LYS A 134 -4.96 18.46 -1.89
N GLU A 135 -5.59 18.20 -0.74
CA GLU A 135 -4.86 18.06 0.53
C GLU A 135 -4.03 16.78 0.59
N LEU A 136 -4.51 15.64 0.07
CA LEU A 136 -3.73 14.41 -0.03
C LEU A 136 -2.57 14.52 -1.04
N LEU A 137 -2.81 15.17 -2.18
CA LEU A 137 -1.85 15.39 -3.26
C LEU A 137 -1.10 16.72 -3.11
N SER A 138 -0.96 17.21 -1.88
CA SER A 138 -0.17 18.40 -1.60
C SER A 138 1.31 18.11 -1.79
N ILE A 139 1.96 18.91 -2.65
CA ILE A 139 3.39 18.77 -2.98
C ILE A 139 4.24 18.98 -1.72
N ASN A 140 3.92 20.01 -0.93
CA ASN A 140 4.58 20.26 0.34
C ASN A 140 4.04 19.28 1.41
N PRO A 141 4.85 18.37 1.97
CA PRO A 141 4.40 17.42 2.98
C PRO A 141 3.81 18.11 4.22
N ALA A 142 4.30 19.29 4.59
CA ALA A 142 3.78 20.03 5.75
C ALA A 142 2.35 20.57 5.56
N SER A 143 1.87 20.63 4.32
CA SER A 143 0.50 21.04 3.97
C SER A 143 -0.36 19.84 3.56
N ARG A 144 0.15 18.61 3.73
CA ARG A 144 -0.55 17.37 3.39
C ARG A 144 -1.28 16.83 4.61
N ILE A 145 -2.39 16.15 4.41
CA ILE A 145 -2.98 15.30 5.45
C ILE A 145 -1.90 14.31 5.93
N ASP A 146 -1.69 14.25 7.24
CA ASP A 146 -0.60 13.51 7.86
C ASP A 146 -1.04 12.48 8.90
N SER A 147 -2.35 12.44 9.20
CA SER A 147 -2.89 11.64 10.28
C SER A 147 -4.35 11.26 10.02
N LEU A 148 -4.77 10.16 10.64
CA LEU A 148 -6.17 9.74 10.63
C LEU A 148 -7.07 10.80 11.28
N ALA A 149 -6.57 11.55 12.27
CA ALA A 149 -7.30 12.64 12.89
C ALA A 149 -7.58 13.77 11.90
N ALA A 150 -6.56 14.21 11.15
CA ALA A 150 -6.72 15.21 10.09
C ALA A 150 -7.67 14.71 8.99
N LEU A 151 -7.51 13.46 8.53
CA LEU A 151 -8.40 12.87 7.52
C LEU A 151 -9.87 12.88 7.96
N LYS A 152 -10.15 12.55 9.24
CA LYS A 152 -11.50 12.51 9.81
C LYS A 152 -12.15 13.89 9.94
N GLN A 153 -11.35 14.95 10.02
CA GLN A 153 -11.85 16.33 10.14
C GLN A 153 -12.21 16.94 8.78
N HIS A 154 -11.73 16.37 7.68
CA HIS A 154 -11.99 16.91 6.36
C HIS A 154 -13.49 16.77 5.97
N PRO A 155 -14.15 17.81 5.42
CA PRO A 155 -15.58 17.78 5.11
C PRO A 155 -16.03 16.59 4.24
N TYR A 156 -15.19 16.17 3.29
CA TYR A 156 -15.45 15.01 2.45
C TYR A 156 -15.68 13.71 3.23
N THR A 157 -15.08 13.56 4.42
CA THR A 157 -15.20 12.34 5.24
C THR A 157 -16.27 12.47 6.32
N ALA A 158 -16.96 13.61 6.43
CA ALA A 158 -17.96 13.87 7.48
C ALA A 158 -19.14 12.87 7.49
N ARG A 159 -19.46 12.27 6.33
CA ARG A 159 -20.51 11.24 6.20
C ARG A 159 -20.07 9.84 6.63
N ILE A 160 -18.79 9.65 6.95
CA ILE A 160 -18.23 8.34 7.28
C ILE A 160 -18.24 8.15 8.80
N ASP A 161 -18.96 7.14 9.27
CA ASP A 161 -18.82 6.67 10.65
C ASP A 161 -17.58 5.76 10.75
N PHE A 162 -16.46 6.35 11.18
CA PHE A 162 -15.20 5.62 11.32
C PHE A 162 -15.22 4.54 12.40
N ALA A 163 -16.11 4.62 13.40
CA ALA A 163 -16.28 3.55 14.37
C ALA A 163 -16.94 2.32 13.73
N TRP A 164 -17.89 2.54 12.82
CA TRP A 164 -18.50 1.47 12.02
C TRP A 164 -17.54 0.88 11.00
N VAL A 165 -16.71 1.71 10.37
CA VAL A 165 -15.65 1.24 9.47
C VAL A 165 -14.69 0.33 10.22
N LEU A 166 -14.20 0.76 11.40
CA LEU A 166 -13.30 -0.03 12.23
C LEU A 166 -13.95 -1.36 12.68
N ALA A 167 -15.22 -1.32 13.06
CA ALA A 167 -15.99 -2.50 13.45
C ALA A 167 -16.44 -3.38 12.27
N ARG A 168 -16.06 -3.04 11.02
CA ARG A 168 -16.49 -3.74 9.79
C ARG A 168 -18.02 -3.85 9.67
N LYS A 169 -18.74 -2.87 10.20
CA LYS A 169 -20.21 -2.77 10.16
C LYS A 169 -20.71 -2.00 8.95
N ALA A 170 -19.88 -1.13 8.38
CA ALA A 170 -20.18 -0.46 7.13
C ALA A 170 -20.26 -1.49 6.00
N ALA A 171 -21.40 -1.59 5.31
CA ALA A 171 -21.54 -2.51 4.19
C ALA A 171 -20.57 -2.10 3.06
N PRO A 172 -19.81 -3.04 2.48
CA PRO A 172 -18.97 -2.74 1.32
C PRO A 172 -19.86 -2.41 0.11
N VAL A 173 -19.44 -1.44 -0.69
CA VAL A 173 -20.16 -0.98 -1.89
C VAL A 173 -20.13 -2.06 -2.98
N PHE A 174 -19.08 -2.87 -2.97
CA PHE A 174 -18.90 -3.99 -3.87
C PHE A 174 -18.62 -5.26 -3.07
N VAL A 175 -19.34 -6.31 -3.41
CA VAL A 175 -19.08 -7.67 -2.92
C VAL A 175 -18.60 -8.47 -4.13
N PRO A 176 -17.32 -8.85 -4.17
CA PRO A 176 -16.81 -9.71 -5.22
C PRO A 176 -17.60 -11.02 -5.31
N CYS A 177 -17.77 -11.56 -6.52
CA CYS A 177 -18.39 -12.87 -6.70
C CYS A 177 -17.62 -13.94 -5.91
N ASN A 178 -18.36 -14.87 -5.32
CA ASN A 178 -17.77 -15.95 -4.50
C ASN A 178 -17.34 -17.17 -5.34
N GLU A 179 -17.53 -17.09 -6.66
CA GLU A 179 -17.17 -18.15 -7.61
C GLU A 179 -15.72 -17.94 -8.09
N GLY A 180 -14.75 -18.26 -7.23
CA GLY A 180 -13.32 -18.25 -7.57
C GLY A 180 -12.46 -17.30 -6.73
N LEU A 181 -11.14 -17.41 -6.89
CA LEU A 181 -10.20 -16.43 -6.33
C LEU A 181 -10.34 -15.13 -7.13
N ASN A 182 -10.84 -14.07 -6.47
CA ASN A 182 -10.96 -12.73 -7.08
C ASN A 182 -9.60 -12.11 -7.43
N CYS A 183 -8.54 -12.57 -6.79
CA CYS A 183 -7.18 -12.33 -7.23
C CYS A 183 -6.79 -13.52 -8.09
N ASP A 184 -7.10 -13.49 -9.39
CA ASP A 184 -6.73 -14.56 -10.29
C ASP A 184 -5.20 -14.66 -10.38
N PRO A 185 -4.54 -15.63 -9.71
CA PRO A 185 -3.10 -15.80 -9.81
C PRO A 185 -2.73 -16.41 -11.17
N MET A 186 -3.74 -16.91 -11.91
CA MET A 186 -3.56 -17.76 -13.07
C MET A 186 -3.05 -16.98 -14.29
N HIS A 187 -3.34 -15.67 -14.39
CA HIS A 187 -2.90 -14.88 -15.55
C HIS A 187 -1.53 -14.19 -15.40
N GLU A 188 -0.93 -14.10 -14.21
CA GLU A 188 0.40 -13.49 -14.06
C GLU A 188 1.51 -14.47 -13.65
N ILE A 189 1.18 -15.63 -13.10
CA ILE A 189 2.19 -16.54 -12.54
C ILE A 189 2.10 -17.94 -13.15
N GLU A 190 0.91 -18.46 -13.43
CA GLU A 190 0.76 -19.83 -13.86
C GLU A 190 1.25 -20.09 -15.29
N GLU A 191 1.08 -19.19 -16.27
CA GLU A 191 1.69 -19.42 -17.61
C GLU A 191 3.23 -19.40 -17.62
N ARG A 192 3.87 -18.83 -16.58
CA ARG A 192 5.33 -18.79 -16.45
C ARG A 192 5.91 -19.86 -15.51
N ILE A 193 5.09 -20.38 -14.59
CA ILE A 193 5.47 -21.43 -13.62
C ILE A 193 4.98 -22.82 -14.05
N LEU A 194 3.86 -22.94 -14.78
CA LEU A 194 3.33 -24.24 -15.23
C LEU A 194 4.13 -24.86 -16.38
N VAL A 195 5.01 -24.11 -17.05
CA VAL A 195 5.97 -24.65 -18.04
C VAL A 195 7.40 -24.56 -17.52
N SER A 196 7.61 -25.00 -16.28
CA SER A 196 8.77 -25.81 -16.00
C SER A 196 8.29 -26.89 -15.06
N THR A 197 8.58 -28.13 -15.41
CA THR A 197 8.22 -29.31 -14.64
C THR A 197 8.35 -29.04 -13.14
N PRO A 198 7.44 -29.53 -12.28
CA PRO A 198 7.68 -29.50 -10.85
C PRO A 198 9.09 -30.05 -10.67
N ILE A 199 9.97 -29.29 -10.01
CA ILE A 199 11.29 -29.80 -9.63
C ILE A 199 10.97 -31.13 -8.99
N HIS A 200 11.31 -32.20 -9.71
CA HIS A 200 10.98 -33.55 -9.31
C HIS A 200 11.45 -33.61 -7.87
N ARG A 201 10.51 -33.79 -6.93
CA ARG A 201 10.84 -34.08 -5.54
C ARG A 201 11.64 -35.36 -5.66
N ARG A 202 12.97 -35.22 -5.74
CA ARG A 202 13.87 -36.35 -5.92
C ARG A 202 13.62 -37.16 -4.67
N ARG A 203 12.87 -38.25 -4.86
CA ARG A 203 12.55 -39.23 -3.83
C ARG A 203 13.82 -39.38 -3.01
N ASN A 204 13.72 -39.07 -1.71
CA ASN A 204 14.84 -39.15 -0.77
C ASN A 204 15.59 -40.47 -1.05
N ASN A 205 16.72 -40.35 -1.73
CA ASN A 205 17.75 -41.36 -1.62
C ASN A 205 18.29 -41.14 -0.21
N PRO A 206 18.31 -42.16 0.67
CA PRO A 206 18.77 -42.02 2.06
C PRO A 206 20.27 -41.70 2.20
N GLY A 207 20.90 -41.07 1.21
CA GLY A 207 22.35 -40.97 1.08
C GLY A 207 22.86 -39.64 0.48
N ARG A 208 22.15 -38.52 0.65
CA ARG A 208 22.73 -37.19 0.37
C ARG A 208 22.44 -36.21 1.52
N GLY A 209 23.05 -36.48 2.66
CA GLY A 209 23.40 -35.43 3.62
C GLY A 209 24.56 -34.62 3.04
N GLY A 210 24.25 -33.69 2.13
CA GLY A 210 25.19 -32.61 1.83
C GLY A 210 25.26 -31.67 3.04
N PRO A 211 26.42 -31.08 3.36
CA PRO A 211 26.50 -30.12 4.46
C PRO A 211 25.51 -29.00 4.16
N GLU A 212 24.50 -28.88 5.01
CA GLU A 212 23.67 -27.69 5.07
C GLU A 212 24.62 -26.49 5.18
N SER A 213 24.53 -25.56 4.22
CA SER A 213 25.48 -24.44 4.20
C SER A 213 25.35 -23.68 5.52
N ALA A 214 26.46 -23.17 6.04
CA ALA A 214 26.45 -22.40 7.28
C ALA A 214 25.41 -21.27 7.25
N ALA A 215 25.17 -20.68 6.07
CA ALA A 215 24.14 -19.69 5.82
C ALA A 215 22.70 -20.20 6.04
N LEU A 216 22.37 -21.43 5.62
CA LEU A 216 21.03 -22.01 5.85
C LEU A 216 20.78 -22.30 7.33
N ARG A 217 21.83 -22.70 8.06
CA ARG A 217 21.76 -22.89 9.51
C ARG A 217 21.58 -21.58 10.25
N GLU A 218 22.29 -20.54 9.84
CA GLU A 218 22.20 -19.20 10.41
C GLU A 218 20.78 -18.63 10.22
N VAL A 219 20.22 -18.74 9.01
CA VAL A 219 18.84 -18.32 8.72
C VAL A 219 17.83 -19.10 9.57
N SER A 220 18.01 -20.43 9.68
CA SER A 220 17.10 -21.27 10.47
C SER A 220 17.17 -20.96 11.97
N GLN A 221 18.35 -20.60 12.49
CA GLN A 221 18.55 -20.21 13.89
C GLN A 221 18.00 -18.81 14.19
N ALA A 222 18.05 -17.90 13.21
CA ALA A 222 17.50 -16.54 13.34
C ALA A 222 15.98 -16.48 13.13
N PHE A 223 15.37 -17.51 12.55
CA PHE A 223 13.92 -17.55 12.32
C PHE A 223 13.17 -17.73 13.64
N ILE A 224 12.29 -16.77 13.94
CA ILE A 224 11.42 -16.83 15.10
C ILE A 224 10.05 -17.28 14.61
N GLU A 225 9.62 -18.47 15.06
CA GLU A 225 8.27 -18.94 14.79
C GLU A 225 7.26 -18.02 15.49
N TYR A 226 6.27 -17.55 14.73
CA TYR A 226 5.24 -16.65 15.22
C TYR A 226 3.86 -17.26 15.03
N CYS A 227 3.17 -17.51 16.14
CA CYS A 227 1.77 -17.89 16.19
C CYS A 227 0.95 -16.82 16.91
N ARG A 228 -0.09 -16.30 16.24
CA ARG A 228 -0.98 -15.27 16.82
C ARG A 228 -1.76 -15.78 18.03
N GLN A 229 -2.06 -17.07 18.11
CA GLN A 229 -2.87 -17.64 19.19
C GLN A 229 -2.07 -17.68 20.51
N ASP A 230 -0.80 -18.09 20.45
CA ASP A 230 0.10 -18.24 21.60
C ASP A 230 0.56 -16.89 22.20
N SER A 231 0.46 -15.80 21.41
CA SER A 231 0.81 -14.44 21.85
C SER A 231 -0.27 -13.78 22.72
N SER A 232 -1.51 -14.29 22.67
CA SER A 232 -2.61 -13.81 23.53
C SER A 232 -2.55 -14.34 24.96
N GLU A 233 -1.90 -15.50 25.19
CA GLU A 233 -1.68 -16.08 26.52
C GLU A 233 -0.42 -15.52 27.22
N ASN A 234 0.57 -15.02 26.45
CA ASN A 234 1.85 -14.54 26.98
C ASN A 234 1.96 -13.02 27.18
N GLY A 235 0.84 -12.28 27.13
CA GLY A 235 0.82 -10.86 27.52
C GLY A 235 1.65 -9.91 26.64
N ILE A 236 1.93 -10.27 25.39
CA ILE A 236 2.58 -9.36 24.43
C ILE A 236 1.50 -8.37 23.94
N SER A 237 1.33 -7.28 24.69
CA SER A 237 0.48 -6.16 24.31
C SER A 237 1.09 -5.39 23.14
N ILE A 238 0.65 -5.68 21.92
CA ILE A 238 0.84 -4.80 20.77
C ILE A 238 -0.28 -3.74 20.84
N GLY A 239 0.11 -2.47 20.92
CA GLY A 239 -0.78 -1.33 21.14
C GLY A 239 -1.99 -1.32 20.20
N ARG A 240 -3.16 -1.07 20.79
CA ARG A 240 -4.43 -0.83 20.08
C ARG A 240 -4.42 0.51 19.35
#